data_AF-A0A9P5U2D1-F1
#
_entry.id   AF-A0A9P5U2D1-F1
#
_cell.length_a   1.000
_cell.length_b   1.000
_cell.length_c   1.000
_cell.angle_alpha   90.00
_cell.angle_beta   90.00
_cell.angle_gamma   90.00
#
_symmetry.space_group_name_H-M   'P 1'
#
loop_
_entity.id
_entity.type
_entity.pdbx_description
1 polymer ?
#
loop_
_entity_poly.entity_id
_entity_poly.type
_entity_poly.pdbx_seq_one_letter_code
_entity_poly.pdbx_strand_id
1 'polypeptide(L)'
;MSSGASEIYARLLLPRKHGYPLWRPEPNELLPLEYQDEGIRIGDVGVITADGAFDFLFNVFLPKDHVINQWNRAVPEGFTPLPWDSRQVNRSSHLHCPGVSISSSGAQCYDLSIQASA
;
A
#
# COMPACT_ATOMS: atom_id res chain seq x y z
N MET A 1 0.55 -21.11 -19.72
CA MET A 1 1.49 -20.28 -18.94
C MET A 1 1.14 -20.48 -17.48
N SER A 2 2.08 -20.88 -16.63
CA SER A 2 1.82 -21.00 -15.18
C SER A 2 1.66 -19.58 -14.64
N SER A 3 0.50 -19.29 -14.05
CA SER A 3 0.26 -18.02 -13.36
C SER A 3 1.20 -17.90 -12.17
N GLY A 4 1.85 -16.74 -12.01
CA GLY A 4 2.69 -16.46 -10.85
C GLY A 4 1.89 -16.42 -9.54
N ALA A 5 2.55 -16.63 -8.40
CA ALA A 5 1.88 -16.63 -7.09
C ALA A 5 1.11 -15.32 -6.81
N SER A 6 1.70 -14.18 -7.19
CA SER A 6 1.08 -12.85 -7.12
C SER A 6 -0.23 -12.77 -7.91
N GLU A 7 -0.25 -13.31 -9.11
CA GLU A 7 -1.41 -13.33 -10.00
C GLU A 7 -2.52 -14.22 -9.44
N ILE A 8 -2.17 -15.41 -8.92
CA ILE A 8 -3.12 -16.30 -8.24
C ILE A 8 -3.73 -15.58 -7.03
N TYR A 9 -2.90 -14.94 -6.22
CA TYR A 9 -3.34 -14.19 -5.04
C TYR A 9 -4.33 -13.08 -5.41
N ALA A 10 -4.01 -12.27 -6.41
CA ALA A 10 -4.91 -11.25 -6.93
C ALA A 10 -6.23 -11.82 -7.46
N ARG A 11 -6.18 -12.89 -8.27
CA ARG A 11 -7.38 -13.53 -8.83
C ARG A 11 -8.31 -14.12 -7.75
N LEU A 12 -7.77 -14.58 -6.62
CA LEU A 12 -8.58 -15.15 -5.53
C LEU A 12 -9.24 -14.09 -4.64
N LEU A 13 -8.65 -12.91 -4.52
CA LEU A 13 -9.16 -11.84 -3.66
C LEU A 13 -10.00 -10.80 -4.40
N LEU A 14 -9.71 -10.50 -5.67
CA LEU A 14 -10.47 -9.53 -6.45
C LEU A 14 -11.99 -9.82 -6.48
N PRO A 15 -12.45 -11.08 -6.66
CA PRO A 15 -13.88 -11.41 -6.61
C PRO A 15 -14.54 -11.10 -5.26
N ARG A 16 -13.77 -11.02 -4.17
CA ARG A 16 -14.25 -10.66 -2.83
C ARG A 16 -14.40 -9.16 -2.62
N LYS A 17 -14.00 -8.33 -3.60
CA LYS A 17 -14.12 -6.85 -3.56
C LYS A 17 -13.38 -6.20 -2.38
N HIS A 18 -12.26 -6.78 -1.95
CA HIS A 18 -11.41 -6.23 -0.88
C HIS A 18 -10.26 -5.36 -1.42
N GLY A 19 -10.40 -4.84 -2.66
CA GLY A 19 -9.32 -4.13 -3.36
C GLY A 19 -8.39 -5.06 -4.13
N TYR A 20 -7.32 -4.48 -4.69
CA TYR A 20 -6.28 -5.22 -5.39
C TYR A 20 -5.17 -5.59 -4.39
N PRO A 21 -4.91 -6.88 -4.12
CA PRO A 21 -3.90 -7.24 -3.15
C PRO A 21 -2.49 -7.16 -3.75
N LEU A 22 -1.55 -6.62 -2.97
CA LEU A 22 -0.13 -6.66 -3.31
C LEU A 22 0.49 -7.94 -2.74
N TRP A 23 1.28 -8.63 -3.56
CA TRP A 23 2.03 -9.81 -3.14
C TRP A 23 3.25 -9.43 -2.30
N ARG A 24 3.89 -8.31 -2.67
CA ARG A 24 5.00 -7.68 -1.96
C ARG A 24 4.60 -6.26 -1.57
N PRO A 25 4.06 -6.05 -0.36
CA PRO A 25 3.55 -4.74 0.06
C PRO A 25 4.66 -3.75 0.46
N GLU A 26 5.89 -4.22 0.67
CA GLU A 26 6.99 -3.37 1.14
C GLU A 26 7.38 -2.32 0.10
N PRO A 27 7.64 -1.06 0.53
CA PRO A 27 8.13 -0.03 -0.38
C PRO A 27 9.53 -0.39 -0.89
N ASN A 28 9.85 0.09 -2.09
CA ASN A 28 11.20 0.01 -2.63
C ASN A 28 12.15 0.84 -1.76
N GLU A 29 13.24 0.22 -1.26
CA GLU A 29 14.26 0.86 -0.40
C GLU A 29 14.96 2.05 -1.05
N LEU A 30 14.88 2.16 -2.38
CA LEU A 30 15.40 3.32 -3.09
C LEU A 30 14.50 4.55 -2.89
N LEU A 31 13.19 4.42 -2.65
CA LEU A 31 12.28 5.57 -2.53
C LEU A 31 12.71 6.56 -1.43
N PRO A 32 12.26 7.83 -1.44
CA PRO A 32 12.57 8.78 -0.37
C PRO A 32 12.13 8.24 0.99
N LEU A 33 12.89 8.54 2.05
CA LEU A 33 12.57 8.07 3.41
C LEU A 33 11.15 8.47 3.81
N GLU A 34 10.70 9.67 3.44
CA GLU A 34 9.34 10.14 3.72
C GLU A 34 8.28 9.23 3.09
N TYR A 35 8.55 8.68 1.90
CA TYR A 35 7.66 7.72 1.26
C TYR A 35 7.76 6.34 1.92
N GLN A 36 8.95 5.89 2.30
CA GLN A 36 9.13 4.61 2.99
C GLN A 36 8.39 4.57 4.33
N ASP A 37 8.45 5.66 5.11
CA ASP A 37 7.85 5.75 6.44
C ASP A 37 6.31 5.74 6.40
N GLU A 38 5.70 6.40 5.41
CA GLU A 38 4.23 6.45 5.28
C GLU A 38 3.67 5.32 4.41
N GLY A 39 4.47 4.76 3.50
CA GLY A 39 4.06 3.77 2.52
C GLY A 39 3.17 4.33 1.40
N ILE A 40 2.43 3.43 0.75
CA ILE A 40 1.51 3.76 -0.35
C ILE A 40 0.36 4.62 0.17
N ARG A 41 0.03 5.67 -0.58
CA ARG A 41 -0.96 6.70 -0.22
C ARG A 41 -2.02 6.85 -1.29
N ILE A 42 -3.13 7.46 -0.89
CA ILE A 42 -4.20 7.83 -1.83
C ILE A 42 -3.64 8.84 -2.83
N GLY A 43 -3.88 8.57 -4.11
CA GLY A 43 -3.40 9.39 -5.23
C GLY A 43 -2.08 8.92 -5.83
N ASP A 44 -1.44 7.89 -5.27
CA ASP A 44 -0.25 7.31 -5.88
C ASP A 44 -0.60 6.68 -7.23
N VAL A 45 0.21 7.02 -8.22
CA VAL A 45 0.21 6.43 -9.55
C VAL A 45 1.43 5.52 -9.62
N GLY A 46 1.21 4.28 -10.05
CA GLY A 46 2.26 3.29 -10.12
C GLY A 46 1.88 2.10 -10.98
N VAL A 47 2.81 1.16 -11.08
CA VAL A 47 2.67 -0.07 -11.86
C VAL A 47 2.73 -1.28 -10.93
N ILE A 48 1.84 -2.25 -11.12
CA ILE A 48 1.98 -3.55 -10.47
C ILE A 48 3.04 -4.34 -11.22
N THR A 49 4.13 -4.68 -10.53
CA THR A 49 5.27 -5.38 -11.12
C THR A 49 4.94 -6.87 -11.33
N ALA A 50 5.74 -7.57 -12.14
CA ALA A 50 5.53 -9.00 -12.41
C ALA A 50 5.61 -9.87 -11.14
N ASP A 51 6.41 -9.48 -10.16
CA ASP A 51 6.52 -10.12 -8.86
C ASP A 51 5.46 -9.65 -7.85
N GLY A 52 4.52 -8.79 -8.27
CA GLY A 52 3.35 -8.36 -7.49
C GLY A 52 3.63 -7.30 -6.43
N ALA A 53 4.69 -6.52 -6.60
CA ALA A 53 4.93 -5.29 -5.85
C ALA A 53 4.22 -4.09 -6.52
N PHE A 54 4.27 -2.93 -5.87
CA PHE A 54 3.82 -1.65 -6.44
C PHE A 54 5.03 -0.75 -6.69
N ASP A 55 5.28 -0.44 -7.96
CA ASP A 55 6.33 0.49 -8.38
C ASP A 55 5.76 1.90 -8.51
N PHE A 56 6.17 2.79 -7.60
CA PHE A 56 5.65 4.15 -7.47
C PHE A 56 6.23 5.09 -8.55
N LEU A 57 5.39 5.92 -9.14
CA LEU A 57 5.78 6.93 -10.12
C LEU A 57 5.67 8.36 -9.57
N PHE A 58 4.46 8.76 -9.14
CA PHE A 58 4.17 10.07 -8.55
C PHE A 58 2.81 10.04 -7.85
N ASN A 59 2.53 11.03 -6.99
CA ASN A 59 1.23 11.24 -6.38
C ASN A 59 0.48 12.41 -7.06
N VAL A 60 -0.77 12.19 -7.44
CA VAL A 60 -1.57 13.20 -8.18
C VAL A 60 -1.94 14.43 -7.37
N PHE A 61 -1.90 14.38 -6.04
CA PHE A 61 -2.28 15.48 -5.16
C PHE A 61 -1.08 16.33 -4.71
N LEU A 62 0.15 15.85 -4.93
CA LEU A 62 1.36 16.56 -4.56
C LEU A 62 1.87 17.41 -5.73
N PRO A 63 2.44 18.60 -5.47
CA PRO A 63 3.03 19.43 -6.51
C PRO A 63 4.29 18.77 -7.10
N LYS A 64 4.65 19.18 -8.32
CA LYS A 64 5.81 18.63 -9.06
C LYS A 64 7.11 18.75 -8.28
N ASP A 65 7.23 19.82 -7.50
CA ASP A 65 8.39 20.15 -6.67
C ASP A 65 8.32 19.53 -5.26
N HIS A 66 7.31 18.72 -4.95
CA HIS A 66 7.30 17.95 -3.71
C HIS A 66 8.38 16.85 -3.73
N VAL A 67 9.07 16.60 -2.60
CA VAL A 67 10.15 15.60 -2.48
C VAL A 67 9.77 14.22 -3.06
N ILE A 68 8.56 13.75 -2.73
CA ILE A 68 7.99 12.50 -3.23
C ILE A 68 7.87 12.48 -4.77
N ASN A 69 7.33 13.54 -5.38
CA ASN A 69 7.14 13.61 -6.83
C ASN A 69 8.45 13.92 -7.59
N GLN A 70 9.44 14.48 -6.92
CA GLN A 70 10.76 14.74 -7.48
C GLN A 70 11.66 13.50 -7.52
N TRP A 71 11.38 12.47 -6.70
CA TRP A 71 12.21 11.27 -6.55
C TRP A 71 12.75 10.72 -7.88
N ASN A 72 11.85 10.47 -8.83
CA ASN A 72 12.21 9.93 -10.14
C ASN A 72 12.11 10.99 -11.27
N ARG A 73 11.90 12.27 -10.93
CA ARG A 73 11.68 13.38 -11.88
C ARG A 73 10.60 13.09 -12.95
N ALA A 74 9.62 12.25 -12.60
CA ALA A 74 8.80 11.51 -13.56
C ALA A 74 7.32 11.95 -13.63
N VAL A 75 6.96 13.14 -13.16
CA VAL A 75 5.60 13.64 -13.42
C VAL A 75 5.43 13.95 -14.92
N PRO A 76 4.24 13.70 -15.51
CA PRO A 76 3.97 14.01 -16.90
C PRO A 76 4.18 15.49 -17.25
N GLU A 77 4.46 15.77 -18.53
CA GLU A 77 4.51 17.15 -19.02
C GLU A 77 3.16 17.85 -18.82
N GLY A 78 3.19 19.10 -18.33
CA GLY A 78 1.98 19.84 -18.00
C GLY A 78 1.25 19.36 -16.73
N PHE A 79 1.85 18.46 -15.94
CA PHE A 79 1.24 17.99 -14.69
C PHE A 79 0.87 19.15 -13.76
N THR A 80 -0.40 19.17 -13.36
CA THR A 80 -0.95 20.06 -12.34
C THR A 80 -1.62 19.20 -11.28
N PRO A 81 -1.34 19.41 -9.99
CA PRO A 81 -1.92 18.61 -8.91
C PRO A 81 -3.44 18.70 -8.89
N LEU A 82 -4.08 17.58 -8.58
CA LEU A 82 -5.51 17.57 -8.31
C LEU A 82 -5.79 18.21 -6.95
N PRO A 83 -6.92 18.94 -6.79
CA PRO A 83 -7.32 19.43 -5.48
C PRO A 83 -7.62 18.25 -4.56
N TRP A 84 -7.03 18.26 -3.37
CA TRP A 84 -7.33 17.27 -2.35
C TRP A 84 -8.61 17.62 -1.60
N ASP A 85 -9.56 16.68 -1.55
CA ASP A 85 -10.75 16.77 -0.70
C ASP A 85 -10.87 15.52 0.17
N SER A 86 -10.58 15.68 1.46
CA SER A 86 -10.62 14.58 2.42
C SER A 86 -12.01 13.95 2.56
N ARG A 87 -13.09 14.65 2.17
CA ARG A 87 -14.47 14.14 2.21
C ARG A 87 -14.74 13.07 1.15
N GLN A 88 -13.89 12.97 0.13
CA GLN A 88 -13.98 11.94 -0.91
C GLN A 88 -13.32 10.63 -0.48
N VAL A 89 -12.60 10.62 0.66
CA VAL A 89 -11.93 9.45 1.20
C VAL A 89 -12.83 8.76 2.22
N ASN A 90 -13.18 7.50 1.95
CA ASN A 90 -13.80 6.66 2.95
C ASN A 90 -12.73 6.18 3.95
N ARG A 91 -12.88 6.54 5.22
CA ARG A 91 -12.02 6.09 6.31
C ARG A 91 -12.77 5.05 7.14
N SER A 92 -12.19 3.86 7.27
CA SER A 92 -12.70 2.81 8.15
C SER A 92 -11.70 2.55 9.28
N SER A 93 -11.83 3.29 10.37
CA SER A 93 -10.95 3.17 11.56
C SER A 93 -11.12 1.85 12.31
N HIS A 94 -12.19 1.09 12.02
CA HIS A 94 -12.54 -0.14 12.73
C HIS A 94 -12.16 -1.40 11.97
N LEU A 95 -11.63 -1.29 10.75
CA LEU A 95 -11.37 -2.48 9.92
C LEU A 95 -10.25 -3.34 10.53
N HIS A 96 -9.13 -2.71 10.93
CA HIS A 96 -7.98 -3.39 11.52
C HIS A 96 -7.25 -2.46 12.49
N CYS A 97 -7.45 -2.64 13.80
CA CYS A 97 -6.77 -1.83 14.81
C CYS A 97 -5.33 -2.30 14.99
N PRO A 98 -4.35 -1.39 15.14
CA PRO A 98 -2.98 -1.76 15.45
C PRO A 98 -2.91 -2.66 16.70
N GLY A 99 -2.13 -3.74 16.62
CA GLY A 99 -1.99 -4.72 17.70
C GLY A 99 -3.13 -5.75 17.80
N VAL A 100 -4.17 -5.65 16.98
CA VAL A 100 -5.25 -6.64 16.93
C VAL A 100 -4.95 -7.70 15.86
N SER A 101 -4.98 -8.97 16.25
CA SER A 101 -4.81 -10.10 15.35
C SER A 101 -5.95 -10.16 14.32
N ILE A 102 -5.60 -10.36 13.06
CA ILE A 102 -6.55 -10.57 11.96
C ILE A 102 -6.56 -12.08 11.66
N SER A 103 -7.66 -12.75 11.98
CA SER A 103 -7.80 -14.18 11.74
C SER A 103 -9.13 -14.52 11.06
N SER A 104 -9.17 -15.61 10.31
CA SER A 104 -10.42 -16.15 9.78
C SER A 104 -11.32 -16.65 10.91
N SER A 105 -12.63 -16.67 10.65
CA SER A 105 -13.60 -17.29 11.56
C SER A 105 -13.23 -18.77 11.80
N GLY A 106 -13.05 -19.15 13.07
CA GLY A 106 -12.70 -20.51 13.47
C GLY A 106 -11.20 -20.77 13.65
N ALA A 107 -10.34 -19.78 13.41
CA ALA A 107 -8.94 -19.87 13.79
C ALA A 107 -8.80 -19.87 15.33
N GLN A 108 -8.01 -20.77 15.88
CA GLN A 108 -7.61 -20.72 17.29
C GLN A 108 -6.43 -19.75 17.43
N CYS A 109 -6.62 -18.68 18.20
CA CYS A 109 -5.56 -17.74 18.53
C CYS A 109 -5.08 -18.01 19.96
N TYR A 110 -3.76 -18.07 20.15
CA TYR A 110 -3.12 -18.28 21.44
C TYR A 110 -2.20 -17.10 21.72
N ASP A 111 -2.51 -16.32 22.75
CA ASP A 111 -1.64 -15.26 23.22
C ASP A 111 -0.59 -15.83 24.19
N LEU A 112 0.67 -15.77 23.78
CA LEU A 112 1.80 -16.18 24.61
C LEU A 112 2.51 -14.91 25.10
N SER A 113 2.67 -14.79 26.41
CA SER A 113 3.48 -13.72 27.02
C SER A 113 4.63 -14.33 27.80
N ILE A 114 5.79 -13.69 27.73
CA ILE A 114 6.98 -14.05 28.50
C ILE A 114 7.27 -12.88 29.45
N GLN A 115 7.37 -13.18 30.73
CA GLN A 115 7.86 -12.24 31.73
C GLN A 115 9.30 -12.60 32.09
N ALA A 116 10.21 -11.65 31.92
CA ALA A 116 11.54 -11.73 32.50
C ALA A 116 11.53 -11.04 33.87
N SER A 117 12.00 -11.74 34.90
CA SER A 117 12.26 -11.17 36.22
C SER A 117 13.75 -10.85 36.33
N ALA A 118 14.07 -9.67 36.84
CA ALA A 118 15.46 -9.20 37.05
C ALA A 118 16.14 -9.90 38.23
#